data_AF-A0AB74UVM0-F1
#
_entry.id   AF-A0AB74UVM0-F1
#
_cell.length_a   1.000
_cell.length_b   1.000
_cell.length_c   1.000
_cell.angle_alpha   90.00
_cell.angle_beta   90.00
_cell.angle_gamma   90.00
#
_symmetry.space_group_name_H-M   'P 1'
#
loop_
_entity.id
_entity.type
_entity.pdbx_description
1 polymer ?
#
loop_
_entity_poly.entity_id
_entity_poly.type
_entity_poly.pdbx_seq_one_letter_code
_entity_poly.pdbx_strand_id
1 'polypeptide(L)' 'MSIEDQEPWPEDVPIPLDHPLVPKAIAVAISKLIQPGDAIHRVPGGKVVEWWLMNSDGELRDAFWLE' A
#
# COMPACT_ATOMS: atom_id res chain seq x y z
N MET A 1 27.03 -12.74 4.15
CA MET A 1 25.69 -12.50 4.73
C MET A 1 25.05 -11.48 3.82
N SER A 2 24.42 -11.97 2.76
CA SER A 2 23.82 -11.09 1.77
C SER A 2 22.59 -10.46 2.42
N ILE A 3 22.47 -9.15 2.28
CA ILE A 3 21.38 -8.34 2.80
C ILE A 3 20.19 -8.54 1.84
N GLU A 4 19.76 -9.79 1.71
CA GLU A 4 18.72 -10.20 0.76
C GLU A 4 17.36 -9.73 1.31
N ASP A 5 16.71 -8.85 0.55
CA ASP A 5 15.25 -8.73 0.48
C ASP A 5 14.45 -8.58 1.78
N GLN A 6 14.90 -7.74 2.72
CA GLN A 6 13.95 -7.23 3.72
C GLN A 6 13.01 -6.23 3.04
N GLU A 7 11.85 -6.72 2.60
CA GLU A 7 10.74 -5.87 2.22
C GLU A 7 10.52 -4.82 3.31
N PRO A 8 10.49 -3.52 2.94
CA PRO A 8 10.51 -2.43 3.93
C PRO A 8 9.24 -2.35 4.78
N TRP A 9 8.20 -3.11 4.42
CA TRP A 9 6.93 -3.19 5.14
C TRP A 9 6.24 -4.54 4.85
N PRO A 10 5.70 -5.25 5.86
CA PRO A 10 4.96 -6.51 5.66
C PRO A 10 3.65 -6.30 4.91
N GLU A 11 3.30 -7.22 4.00
CA GLU A 11 2.06 -7.12 3.20
C GLU A 11 0.77 -7.23 4.04
N ASP A 12 0.77 -8.00 5.12
CA ASP A 12 -0.39 -8.21 6.00
C ASP A 12 -0.64 -7.07 6.98
N VAL A 13 0.25 -6.08 7.04
CA VAL A 13 0.16 -4.97 8.00
C VAL A 13 -0.31 -3.72 7.26
N PRO A 14 -1.44 -3.11 7.67
CA PRO A 14 -1.87 -1.83 7.12
C PRO A 14 -0.78 -0.77 7.30
N ILE A 15 -0.44 -0.07 6.22
CA ILE A 15 0.48 1.06 6.23
C ILE A 15 -0.31 2.38 6.34
N PRO A 16 0.08 3.30 7.24
CA PRO A 16 -0.54 4.62 7.29
C PRO A 16 -0.35 5.39 5.97
N LEU A 17 -1.38 6.14 5.56
CA LEU A 17 -1.36 6.93 4.33
C LEU A 17 -0.25 7.99 4.30
N ASP A 18 0.12 8.53 5.46
CA ASP A 18 1.16 9.53 5.67
C ASP A 18 2.56 8.92 5.85
N HIS A 19 2.70 7.60 5.79
CA HIS A 19 3.98 6.93 5.96
C HIS A 19 4.94 7.25 4.80
N PRO A 20 6.24 7.50 5.06
CA PRO A 20 7.21 7.91 4.04
C PRO A 20 7.45 6.88 2.93
N LEU A 21 7.09 5.61 3.14
CA LEU A 21 7.14 4.58 2.10
C LEU A 21 6.05 4.74 1.04
N VAL A 22 4.92 5.38 1.37
CA VAL A 22 3.82 5.61 0.43
C VAL A 22 4.25 6.76 -0.50
N PRO A 23 4.37 6.53 -1.82
CA PRO A 23 4.72 7.59 -2.75
C PRO A 23 3.68 8.70 -2.72
N LYS A 24 4.10 9.96 -2.80
CA LYS A 24 3.18 11.12 -2.76
C LYS A 24 2.05 11.03 -3.78
N ALA A 25 2.33 10.53 -4.99
CA ALA A 25 1.31 10.35 -6.03
C ALA A 25 0.23 9.33 -5.60
N ILE A 26 0.65 8.21 -5.01
CA ILE A 26 -0.24 7.18 -4.47
C ILE A 26 -1.03 7.74 -3.29
N ALA A 27 -0.37 8.44 -2.36
CA ALA A 27 -1.04 9.06 -1.21
C ALA A 27 -2.12 10.07 -1.65
N VAL A 28 -1.83 10.88 -2.68
CA VAL A 28 -2.80 11.82 -3.26
C VAL A 28 -3.95 11.09 -3.96
N ALA A 29 -3.70 9.97 -4.63
CA ALA A 29 -4.77 9.17 -5.24
C ALA A 29 -5.68 8.55 -4.17
N ILE A 30 -5.10 7.88 -3.18
CA ILE A 30 -5.83 7.22 -2.09
C ILE A 30 -6.59 8.23 -1.24
N SER A 31 -6.00 9.39 -0.90
CA SER A 31 -6.69 10.42 -0.08
C SER A 31 -8.01 10.93 -0.67
N LYS A 32 -8.23 10.77 -1.97
CA LYS A 32 -9.48 11.14 -2.64
C LYS A 32 -10.57 10.08 -2.54
N LEU A 33 -10.19 8.83 -2.22
CA LEU A 33 -11.05 7.65 -2.27
C LEU A 33 -11.24 6.99 -0.91
N ILE A 34 -10.27 7.14 -0.01
CA ILE A 34 -10.26 6.52 1.32
C ILE A 34 -11.47 6.93 2.15
N GLN A 35 -12.09 5.95 2.79
CA GLN A 35 -13.21 6.13 3.71
C GLN A 35 -12.85 5.68 5.13
N PRO A 36 -13.60 6.10 6.16
CA PRO A 36 -13.38 5.63 7.52
C PRO A 36 -13.44 4.09 7.60
N GLY A 37 -12.38 3.48 8.13
CA GLY A 37 -12.27 2.02 8.26
C GLY A 37 -11.54 1.34 7.09
N ASP A 38 -11.24 2.06 6.02
CA ASP A 38 -10.38 1.53 4.95
C ASP A 38 -8.92 1.42 5.44
N ALA A 39 -8.20 0.45 4.88
CA ALA A 39 -6.81 0.16 5.16
C ALA A 39 -5.98 0.17 3.88
N ILE A 40 -4.71 0.58 3.97
CA ILE A 40 -3.79 0.56 2.84
C ILE A 40 -2.77 -0.55 3.07
N HIS A 41 -2.53 -1.39 2.08
CA HIS A 41 -1.53 -2.44 2.13
C HIS A 41 -0.49 -2.24 1.03
N ARG A 42 0.77 -2.53 1.35
CA ARG A 42 1.88 -2.49 0.39
C ARG A 42 2.16 -3.92 -0.05
N VAL A 43 1.96 -4.22 -1.33
CA VAL A 43 2.09 -5.56 -1.91
C VAL A 43 3.19 -5.55 -2.98
N PRO A 44 4.38 -6.12 -2.71
CA PRO A 44 5.45 -6.18 -3.71
C PRO A 44 5.16 -7.20 -4.81
N GLY A 45 4.90 -6.70 -6.01
CA GLY A 45 4.57 -7.50 -7.18
C GLY A 45 5.70 -7.52 -8.20
N GLY A 46 6.78 -8.28 -7.92
CA GLY A 46 7.87 -8.58 -8.86
C GLY A 46 8.61 -7.39 -9.49
N LYS A 47 7.98 -6.70 -10.45
CA LYS A 47 8.53 -5.51 -11.14
C LYS A 47 8.06 -4.19 -10.55
N VAL A 48 6.92 -4.16 -9.87
CA VAL A 48 6.33 -2.94 -9.29
C VAL A 48 5.83 -3.21 -7.87
N VAL A 49 5.62 -2.14 -7.10
CA VAL A 49 4.94 -2.22 -5.80
C VAL A 49 3.50 -1.77 -6.00
N GLU A 50 2.57 -2.65 -5.62
CA GLU A 50 1.16 -2.35 -5.59
C GLU A 50 0.77 -1.80 -4.21
N TRP A 51 -0.21 -0.91 -4.21
CA TRP A 51 -0.79 -0.28 -3.04
C TRP A 51 -2.27 -0.55 -3.05
N TRP A 52 -2.71 -1.45 -2.18
CA TRP A 52 -4.09 -1.92 -2.14
C TRP A 52 -4.87 -1.11 -1.12
N LEU A 53 -5.99 -0.55 -1.54
CA LEU A 53 -6.98 0.05 -0.66
C LEU A 53 -8.05 -0.99 -0.35
N MET A 54 -8.08 -1.44 0.90
CA MET A 54 -9.00 -2.46 1.40
C MET A 54 -10.11 -1.80 2.20
N ASN A 55 -11.35 -2.30 2.10
CA ASN A 55 -12.43 -1.85 2.97
C ASN A 55 -12.34 -2.49 4.37
N SER A 56 -13.22 -2.07 5.28
CA SER A 56 -13.29 -2.60 6.66
C SER A 56 -13.63 -4.09 6.74
N ASP A 57 -14.20 -4.66 5.68
CA ASP A 57 -14.56 -6.08 5.59
C ASP A 57 -13.39 -6.94 5.04
N GLY A 58 -12.25 -6.31 4.72
CA GLY A 58 -11.06 -6.98 4.19
C GLY A 58 -11.14 -7.27 2.69
N GLU A 59 -12.04 -6.61 1.96
CA GLU A 59 -12.14 -6.73 0.50
C GLU A 59 -11.34 -5.62 -0.20
N LEU A 60 -10.71 -5.98 -1.33
CA LEU A 60 -10.00 -5.02 -2.17
C LEU A 60 -11.00 -4.07 -2.83
N ARG A 61 -10.88 -2.77 -2.56
CA ARG A 61 -11.67 -1.72 -3.23
C ARG A 61 -10.99 -1.25 -4.50
N ASP A 62 -9.69 -0.95 -4.40
CA ASP A 62 -8.88 -0.36 -5.47
C ASP A 62 -7.41 -0.72 -5.27
N ALA A 63 -6.64 -0.70 -6.37
CA ALA A 63 -5.21 -0.93 -6.36
C ALA A 63 -4.49 0.15 -7.18
N PHE A 64 -3.33 0.59 -6.67
CA PHE A 64 -2.51 1.64 -7.30
C PHE A 64 -1.08 1.16 -7.45
N TRP A 65 -0.41 1.56 -8.52
CA TRP A 65 1.01 1.30 -8.74
C TRP A 65 1.64 2.45 -9.53
N LEU A 66 2.96 2.53 -9.45
CA LEU A 66 3.77 3.39 -10.31
C LEU A 66 4.61 2.49 -11.21
N GLU A 67 4.65 2.78 -12.50
CA GLU A 67 5.55 2.13 -13.46
C GLU A 67 6.99 2.63 -13.35
#